data_AF-V4Q5I9-F1
#
_entry.id   AF-V4Q5I9-F1
#
_cell.length_a   1.000
_cell.length_b   1.000
_cell.length_c   1.000
_cell.angle_alpha   90.00
_cell.angle_beta   90.00
_cell.angle_gamma   90.00
#
_symmetry.space_group_name_H-M   'P 1'
#
loop_
_entity.id
_entity.type
_entity.pdbx_description
1 polymer ?
#
loop_
_entity_poly.entity_id
_entity_poly.type
_entity_poly.pdbx_seq_one_letter_code
_entity_poly.pdbx_strand_id
1 'polypeptide(L)'
;MGLNRCFRALVAAYLLAFLPAAVLAAPQTERVYLSGKGPKDAVAWEFSVTGGRRAGEQTTIPVPSMWEQHGFGTYNYGNEGEAREHGHYKRRFSAPADWKGKRVRLVFTFPAK
;
A
#
# COMPACT_ATOMS: atom_id res chain seq x y z
N MET A 1 42.27 17.95 -48.88
CA MET A 1 41.38 18.41 -47.78
C MET A 1 40.04 17.66 -47.65
N GLY A 2 39.74 16.61 -48.45
CA GLY A 2 38.46 15.88 -48.39
C GLY A 2 38.44 14.62 -47.51
N LEU A 3 39.56 13.89 -47.42
CA LEU A 3 39.62 12.59 -46.73
C LEU A 3 39.40 12.70 -45.21
N ASN A 4 39.92 13.75 -44.57
CA ASN A 4 39.76 14.00 -43.13
C ASN A 4 38.32 14.43 -42.76
N ARG A 5 37.54 14.96 -43.72
CA ARG A 5 36.13 15.32 -43.52
C ARG A 5 35.25 14.07 -43.61
N CYS A 6 35.52 13.17 -44.56
CA CYS A 6 34.83 11.88 -44.66
C CYS A 6 35.15 10.96 -43.47
N PHE A 7 36.41 10.91 -43.03
CA PHE A 7 36.80 10.12 -41.86
C PHE A 7 36.15 10.63 -40.56
N ARG A 8 36.12 11.95 -40.35
CA ARG A 8 35.41 12.57 -39.22
C ARG A 8 33.89 12.34 -39.29
N ALA A 9 33.30 12.40 -40.47
CA ALA A 9 31.88 12.12 -40.67
C ALA A 9 31.53 10.64 -40.39
N LEU A 10 32.40 9.70 -40.79
CA LEU A 10 32.23 8.27 -40.51
C LEU A 10 32.40 7.94 -39.02
N VAL A 11 33.39 8.54 -38.36
CA VAL A 11 33.58 8.38 -36.90
C VAL A 11 32.41 9.00 -36.12
N ALA A 12 31.90 10.16 -36.55
CA ALA A 12 30.72 10.79 -35.95
C ALA A 12 29.45 9.95 -36.16
N ALA A 13 29.25 9.37 -37.34
CA ALA A 13 28.13 8.48 -37.63
C ALA A 13 28.20 7.18 -36.82
N TYR A 14 29.39 6.62 -36.63
CA TYR A 14 29.61 5.44 -35.80
C TYR A 14 29.34 5.72 -34.31
N LEU A 15 29.81 6.88 -33.80
CA LEU A 15 29.52 7.32 -32.43
C LEU A 15 28.04 7.59 -32.20
N LEU A 16 27.31 8.14 -33.18
CA LEU A 16 25.86 8.33 -33.09
C LEU A 16 25.08 6.99 -33.12
N ALA A 17 25.58 6.00 -33.87
CA ALA A 17 24.95 4.68 -34.01
C ALA A 17 25.17 3.76 -32.78
N PHE A 18 26.20 4.04 -31.97
CA PHE A 18 26.55 3.25 -30.79
C PHE A 18 26.29 3.97 -29.45
N LEU A 19 25.42 4.99 -29.40
CA LEU A 19 24.91 5.48 -28.12
C LEU A 19 24.03 4.37 -27.50
N PRO A 20 24.43 3.74 -26.39
CA PRO A 20 23.54 2.83 -25.70
C PRO A 20 22.47 3.70 -25.04
N ALA A 21 21.23 3.61 -25.53
CA ALA A 21 20.07 4.12 -24.80
C ALA A 21 19.87 3.25 -23.56
N ALA A 22 20.65 3.51 -22.50
CA ALA A 22 20.41 2.94 -21.19
C ALA A 22 19.13 3.57 -20.62
N VAL A 23 17.98 3.04 -21.03
CA VAL A 23 16.70 3.33 -20.37
C VAL A 23 16.76 2.66 -19.00
N LEU A 24 17.31 3.36 -18.02
CA LEU A 24 17.21 2.97 -16.62
C LEU A 24 15.74 3.10 -16.22
N ALA A 25 15.05 1.96 -16.07
CA ALA A 25 13.70 1.92 -15.54
C ALA A 25 13.69 2.61 -14.16
N ALA A 26 12.79 3.56 -13.96
CA ALA A 26 12.66 4.26 -12.69
C ALA A 26 12.34 3.25 -11.56
N PRO A 27 12.88 3.42 -10.35
CA PRO A 27 12.56 2.55 -9.22
C PRO A 27 11.05 2.52 -8.98
N GLN A 28 10.43 1.35 -9.19
CA GLN A 28 9.00 1.18 -8.96
C GLN A 28 8.74 0.80 -7.50
N THR A 29 7.74 1.44 -6.90
CA THR A 29 7.26 1.07 -5.56
C THR A 29 6.21 -0.02 -5.71
N GLU A 30 6.47 -1.19 -5.15
CA GLU A 30 5.49 -2.26 -5.03
C GLU A 30 4.49 -1.95 -3.90
N ARG A 31 3.21 -2.28 -4.11
CA ARG A 31 2.16 -2.12 -3.10
C ARG A 31 1.40 -3.42 -2.90
N VAL A 32 1.43 -3.91 -1.66
CA VAL A 32 0.69 -5.09 -1.21
C VAL A 32 -0.40 -4.65 -0.22
N TYR A 33 -1.65 -5.06 -0.47
CA TYR A 33 -2.78 -4.75 0.39
C TYR A 33 -3.01 -5.85 1.42
N LEU A 34 -2.94 -5.51 2.71
CA LEU A 34 -3.21 -6.45 3.81
C LEU A 34 -4.71 -6.48 4.19
N SER A 35 -5.48 -5.49 3.76
CA SER A 35 -6.90 -5.28 4.03
C SER A 35 -7.78 -5.42 2.78
N GLY A 36 -7.25 -5.82 1.63
CA GLY A 36 -7.96 -5.54 0.37
C GLY A 36 -8.05 -4.03 0.07
N LYS A 37 -8.77 -3.68 -0.99
CA LYS A 37 -8.83 -2.32 -1.55
C LYS A 37 -10.10 -1.55 -1.16
N GLY A 38 -11.13 -2.23 -0.69
CA GLY A 38 -12.40 -1.64 -0.27
C GLY A 38 -13.36 -2.70 0.29
N PRO A 39 -14.65 -2.35 0.46
CA PRO A 39 -15.63 -3.25 1.06
C PRO A 39 -15.86 -4.56 0.29
N LYS A 40 -15.65 -4.55 -1.04
CA LYS A 40 -15.89 -5.71 -1.91
C LYS A 40 -14.83 -6.80 -1.80
N ASP A 41 -13.61 -6.44 -1.45
CA ASP A 41 -12.45 -7.33 -1.36
C ASP A 41 -11.80 -7.29 0.03
N ALA A 42 -12.58 -6.89 1.04
CA ALA A 42 -12.13 -6.78 2.42
C ALA A 42 -11.62 -8.12 2.95
N VAL A 43 -10.54 -8.05 3.73
CA VAL A 43 -9.87 -9.22 4.29
C VAL A 43 -10.19 -9.35 5.77
N ALA A 44 -10.48 -10.57 6.23
CA ALA A 44 -10.76 -10.83 7.65
C ALA A 44 -9.49 -10.68 8.51
N TRP A 45 -9.58 -9.88 9.58
CA TRP A 45 -8.55 -9.67 10.59
C TRP A 45 -9.06 -10.12 11.95
N GLU A 46 -8.19 -10.62 12.83
CA GLU A 46 -8.51 -10.85 14.26
C GLU A 46 -8.89 -9.49 14.89
N PHE A 47 -10.00 -9.45 15.63
CA PHE A 47 -10.58 -8.22 16.15
C PHE A 47 -11.23 -8.40 17.53
N SER A 48 -11.14 -7.35 18.36
CA SER A 48 -11.91 -7.17 19.59
C SER A 48 -12.08 -5.68 19.89
N VAL A 49 -13.17 -5.28 20.56
CA VAL A 49 -13.41 -3.89 21.01
C VAL A 49 -13.50 -3.82 22.53
N THR A 50 -13.05 -2.72 23.14
CA THR A 50 -13.01 -2.58 24.61
C THR A 50 -14.35 -2.19 25.25
N GLY A 51 -15.33 -1.72 24.48
CA GLY A 51 -16.59 -1.21 25.00
C GLY A 51 -17.73 -1.32 23.98
N GLY A 52 -18.94 -0.95 24.41
CA GLY A 52 -20.15 -1.02 23.60
C GLY A 52 -20.61 -2.44 23.30
N ARG A 53 -21.29 -2.62 22.17
CA ARG A 53 -21.80 -3.93 21.76
C ARG A 53 -20.65 -4.90 21.52
N ARG A 54 -20.79 -6.12 22.05
CA ARG A 54 -19.82 -7.23 21.88
C ARG A 54 -18.41 -6.89 22.40
N ALA A 55 -18.31 -6.03 23.41
CA ALA A 55 -17.06 -5.71 24.08
C ALA A 55 -16.38 -6.97 24.66
N GLY A 56 -15.06 -7.05 24.50
CA GLY A 56 -14.24 -8.17 24.96
C GLY A 56 -14.32 -9.44 24.09
N GLU A 57 -15.24 -9.50 23.12
CA GLU A 57 -15.33 -10.64 22.21
C GLU A 57 -14.09 -10.72 21.31
N GLN A 58 -13.49 -11.91 21.23
CA GLN A 58 -12.39 -12.22 20.32
C GLN A 58 -12.97 -12.87 19.06
N THR A 59 -12.91 -12.17 17.93
CA THR A 59 -13.55 -12.61 16.69
C THR A 59 -12.78 -12.11 15.48
N THR A 60 -13.40 -12.11 14.30
CA THR A 60 -12.83 -11.49 13.10
C THR A 60 -13.74 -10.43 12.53
N ILE A 61 -13.14 -9.39 11.94
CA ILE A 61 -13.86 -8.35 11.21
C ILE A 61 -13.25 -8.17 9.80
N PRO A 62 -14.05 -7.91 8.75
CA PRO A 62 -13.49 -7.48 7.47
C PRO A 62 -12.78 -6.14 7.65
N VAL A 63 -11.59 -5.97 7.10
CA VAL A 63 -10.90 -4.68 6.99
C VAL A 63 -10.74 -4.42 5.50
N PRO A 64 -11.00 -3.20 4.97
CA PRO A 64 -11.47 -2.02 5.70
C PRO A 64 -12.96 -2.14 6.08
N SER A 65 -13.33 -1.62 7.25
CA SER A 65 -14.73 -1.51 7.70
C SER A 65 -14.89 -0.49 8.83
N MET A 66 -16.15 -0.15 9.12
CA MET A 66 -16.56 0.52 10.37
C MET A 66 -17.17 -0.54 11.29
N TRP A 67 -16.63 -0.73 12.49
CA TRP A 67 -17.03 -1.85 13.35
C TRP A 67 -18.48 -1.76 13.82
N GLU A 68 -19.04 -0.55 13.87
CA GLU A 68 -20.41 -0.30 14.25
C GLU A 68 -21.40 -0.88 13.24
N GLN A 69 -21.04 -0.90 11.95
CA GLN A 69 -21.83 -1.56 10.90
C GLN A 69 -21.76 -3.09 10.98
N HIS A 70 -20.83 -3.64 11.76
CA HIS A 70 -20.68 -5.06 12.03
C HIS A 70 -21.17 -5.48 13.42
N GLY A 71 -21.92 -4.60 14.11
CA GLY A 71 -22.56 -4.91 15.39
C GLY A 71 -21.64 -4.79 16.60
N PHE A 72 -20.49 -4.15 16.47
CA PHE A 72 -19.57 -3.88 17.59
C PHE A 72 -19.68 -2.44 18.07
N GLY A 73 -19.19 -2.17 19.28
CA GLY A 73 -19.08 -0.82 19.82
C GLY A 73 -20.41 -0.08 19.92
N THR A 74 -20.33 1.24 19.99
CA THR A 74 -21.49 2.13 20.06
C THR A 74 -21.68 2.90 18.74
N TYR A 75 -22.84 2.76 18.12
CA TYR A 75 -23.22 3.54 16.94
C TYR A 75 -23.85 4.85 17.41
N ASN A 76 -23.11 5.95 17.37
CA ASN A 76 -23.59 7.27 17.77
C ASN A 76 -24.17 8.04 16.58
N TYR A 77 -25.26 8.77 16.81
CA TYR A 77 -25.84 9.69 15.84
C TYR A 77 -26.18 11.04 16.46
N GLY A 78 -25.80 12.14 15.82
CA GLY A 78 -26.07 13.49 16.34
C GLY A 78 -25.16 13.86 17.51
N ASN A 79 -25.74 14.44 18.58
CA ASN A 79 -24.98 15.01 19.70
C ASN A 79 -24.82 14.01 20.88
N GLU A 80 -24.65 12.73 20.59
CA GLU A 80 -24.59 11.64 21.59
C GLU A 80 -23.23 11.50 22.30
N GLY A 81 -22.35 12.51 22.17
CA GLY A 81 -21.00 12.47 22.73
C GLY A 81 -20.10 11.44 22.05
N GLU A 82 -18.84 11.38 22.47
CA GLU A 82 -17.86 10.42 21.93
C GLU A 82 -17.83 9.14 22.76
N ALA A 83 -18.00 7.99 22.10
CA ALA A 83 -17.78 6.70 22.73
C ALA A 83 -16.28 6.51 23.01
N ARG A 84 -15.92 6.20 24.25
CA ARG A 84 -14.53 5.96 24.67
C ARG A 84 -14.16 4.49 24.51
N GLU A 85 -14.12 4.03 23.26
CA GLU A 85 -13.90 2.64 22.88
C GLU A 85 -12.65 2.48 22.01
N HIS A 86 -11.95 1.36 22.15
CA HIS A 86 -10.76 1.06 21.34
C HIS A 86 -10.95 -0.28 20.61
N GLY A 87 -10.71 -0.28 19.31
CA GLY A 87 -10.65 -1.48 18.49
C GLY A 87 -9.22 -2.03 18.42
N HIS A 88 -9.06 -3.30 18.76
CA HIS A 88 -7.80 -4.03 18.61
C HIS A 88 -7.86 -4.88 17.35
N TYR A 89 -6.92 -4.68 16.44
CA TYR A 89 -6.84 -5.36 15.15
C TYR A 89 -5.54 -6.14 15.04
N LYS A 90 -5.60 -7.36 14.49
CA LYS A 90 -4.41 -8.17 14.26
C LYS A 90 -4.50 -9.01 13.00
N ARG A 91 -3.42 -9.00 12.22
CA ARG A 91 -3.25 -9.82 11.03
C ARG A 91 -1.82 -10.30 10.91
N ARG A 92 -1.66 -11.60 10.63
CA ARG A 92 -0.38 -12.20 10.27
C ARG A 92 -0.22 -12.21 8.75
N PHE A 93 0.95 -11.84 8.26
CA PHE A 93 1.30 -11.90 6.85
C PHE A 93 2.78 -12.26 6.70
N SER A 94 3.13 -12.84 5.57
CA SER A 94 4.51 -13.16 5.23
C SER A 94 5.08 -12.08 4.33
N ALA A 95 6.28 -11.61 4.65
CA ALA A 95 7.03 -10.74 3.76
C ALA A 95 7.61 -11.60 2.59
N PRO A 96 7.32 -11.26 1.32
CA PRO A 96 8.00 -11.85 0.18
C PRO A 96 9.52 -11.76 0.29
N ALA A 97 10.23 -12.79 -0.15
CA ALA A 97 11.69 -12.83 -0.12
C ALA A 97 12.33 -11.64 -0.87
N ASP A 98 11.67 -11.17 -1.92
CA ASP A 98 12.09 -10.05 -2.77
C ASP A 98 12.06 -8.69 -2.05
N TRP A 99 11.56 -8.62 -0.82
CA TRP A 99 11.64 -7.41 0.02
C TRP A 99 13.00 -7.26 0.70
N LYS A 100 13.83 -8.32 0.73
CA LYS A 100 15.14 -8.28 1.39
C LYS A 100 16.01 -7.17 0.79
N GLY A 101 16.56 -6.31 1.66
CA GLY A 101 17.38 -5.16 1.26
C GLY A 101 16.59 -3.96 0.70
N LYS A 102 15.25 -4.04 0.64
CA LYS A 102 14.38 -2.91 0.24
C LYS A 102 13.85 -2.18 1.48
N ARG A 103 13.50 -0.91 1.31
CA ARG A 103 12.81 -0.12 2.34
C ARG A 103 11.32 -0.47 2.32
N VAL A 104 10.84 -1.06 3.42
CA VAL A 104 9.43 -1.44 3.61
C VAL A 104 8.72 -0.38 4.45
N ARG A 105 7.50 -0.02 4.08
CA ARG A 105 6.62 0.88 4.84
C ARG A 105 5.27 0.20 5.05
N LEU A 106 4.81 0.17 6.30
CA LEU A 106 3.41 -0.14 6.61
C LEU A 106 2.61 1.16 6.59
N VAL A 107 1.62 1.24 5.71
CA VAL A 107 0.83 2.46 5.50
C VAL A 107 -0.63 2.17 5.81
N PHE A 108 -1.21 2.98 6.69
CA PHE A 108 -2.65 3.03 6.94
C PHE A 108 -3.23 4.19 6.14
N THR A 109 -4.15 3.89 5.24
CA THR A 109 -4.85 4.92 4.45
C THR A 109 -6.22 5.13 5.06
N PHE A 110 -6.55 6.39 5.34
CA PHE A 110 -7.91 6.80 5.65
C PHE A 110 -8.43 7.52 4.41
N PRO A 111 -9.67 7.25 3.94
CA PRO A 111 -10.29 8.16 3.00
C PRO A 111 -10.27 9.55 3.65
N ALA A 112 -9.73 10.54 2.94
CA ALA A 112 -9.80 11.92 3.39
C ALA A 112 -11.28 12.25 3.65
N LYS A 113 -11.55 12.90 4.79
CA LYS A 113 -12.85 13.53 5.02
C LYS A 113 -13.17 14.50 3.89
#